data_AF-A0A2K3K0S4-F1
#
_entry.id   AF-A0A2K3K0S4-F1
#
_cell.length_a   1.000
_cell.length_b   1.000
_cell.length_c   1.000
_cell.angle_alpha   90.00
_cell.angle_beta   90.00
_cell.angle_gamma   90.00
#
_symmetry.space_group_name_H-M   'P 1'
#
loop_
_entity.id
_entity.type
_entity.pdbx_description
1 polymer ?
#
loop_
_entity_poly.entity_id
_entity_poly.type
_entity_poly.pdbx_seq_one_letter_code
_entity_poly.pdbx_strand_id
1 'polypeptide(L)'
;MATTNLGSLEKSKPPCNDIANPPNGEVATIQKSPSATTLATSESTLGSHLARRLVEVGVTDIFSVPGDFNLTLLDYLIAEPKLKNIGCCNELNAGYAADGYARSRGVGACVVTFTVGGLSVINAIAGAYSENLPVICIVGGPNSNDFGTNRILHHTIGLPDFSQELRCFQTVTCHQVQI
;
A
#
# COMPACT_ATOMS: atom_id res chain seq x y z
N MET A 1 -33.75 51.07 7.25
CA MET A 1 -34.12 49.72 7.73
C MET A 1 -32.89 48.84 7.71
N ALA A 2 -32.54 48.30 8.89
CA ALA A 2 -31.62 47.20 9.19
C ALA A 2 -30.15 47.25 8.69
N THR A 3 -29.27 47.75 9.55
CA THR A 3 -27.85 47.35 9.64
C THR A 3 -27.73 46.23 10.68
N THR A 4 -27.15 45.09 10.32
CA THR A 4 -26.87 43.99 11.27
C THR A 4 -25.37 43.94 11.55
N ASN A 5 -25.04 44.16 12.82
CA ASN A 5 -23.70 44.18 13.39
C ASN A 5 -23.43 42.78 13.97
N LEU A 6 -22.44 42.04 13.47
CA LEU A 6 -22.02 40.75 14.07
C LEU A 6 -20.97 41.03 15.15
N GLY A 7 -21.33 40.71 16.39
CA GLY A 7 -20.51 40.89 17.58
C GLY A 7 -19.34 39.89 17.72
N SER A 8 -18.35 40.33 18.50
CA SER A 8 -17.12 39.63 18.86
C SER A 8 -17.36 38.35 19.67
N LEU A 9 -16.61 37.27 19.38
CA LEU A 9 -16.63 36.02 20.14
C LEU A 9 -15.78 36.14 21.42
N GLU A 10 -16.41 36.04 22.58
CA GLU A 10 -15.76 35.93 23.88
C GLU A 10 -15.09 34.57 24.09
N LYS A 11 -13.88 34.57 24.66
CA LYS A 11 -13.18 33.37 25.14
C LYS A 11 -13.75 32.93 26.49
N SER A 12 -14.45 31.81 26.54
CA SER A 12 -14.83 31.14 27.79
C SER A 12 -13.88 29.96 28.08
N LYS A 13 -13.18 30.04 29.22
CA LYS A 13 -12.35 28.96 29.77
C LYS A 13 -13.16 28.25 30.85
N PRO A 14 -13.47 26.94 30.76
CA PRO A 14 -14.11 26.23 31.85
C PRO A 14 -13.09 25.74 32.91
N PRO A 15 -13.55 25.47 34.15
CA PRO A 15 -12.70 25.31 35.33
C PRO A 15 -12.15 23.88 35.49
N CYS A 16 -11.06 23.81 36.23
CA CYS A 16 -10.38 22.60 36.72
C CYS A 16 -11.34 21.74 37.56
N ASN A 17 -11.34 20.41 37.36
CA ASN A 17 -11.84 19.45 38.33
C ASN A 17 -10.96 18.20 38.38
N ASP A 18 -10.54 17.90 39.60
CA ASP A 18 -9.77 16.79 40.16
C ASP A 18 -9.83 15.44 39.44
N ILE A 19 -8.66 14.90 39.08
CA ILE A 19 -8.44 13.46 38.92
C ILE A 19 -7.24 13.04 39.79
N ALA A 20 -7.51 12.00 40.58
CA ALA A 20 -6.69 11.46 41.66
C ALA A 20 -5.23 11.13 41.28
N ASN A 21 -4.35 11.41 42.22
CA ASN A 21 -2.94 11.01 42.22
C ASN A 21 -2.82 9.52 42.59
N PRO A 22 -2.09 8.66 41.85
CA PRO A 22 -1.80 7.31 42.30
C PRO A 22 -0.67 7.30 43.35
N PRO A 23 -0.70 6.36 44.32
CA PRO A 23 0.28 6.29 45.41
C PRO A 23 1.63 5.71 44.95
N ASN A 24 2.69 6.16 45.62
CA ASN A 24 4.05 5.64 45.53
C ASN A 24 4.09 4.10 45.64
N GLY A 25 4.63 3.44 44.62
CA GLY A 25 4.93 2.00 44.61
C GLY A 25 6.10 1.68 43.67
N GLU A 26 7.18 1.18 44.26
CA GLU A 26 8.37 0.48 43.72
C GLU A 26 8.86 0.78 42.28
N VAL A 27 10.08 1.34 42.22
CA VAL A 27 10.87 1.49 41.00
C VAL A 27 11.39 0.11 40.56
N ALA A 28 10.77 -0.49 39.55
CA ALA A 28 11.30 -1.67 38.88
C ALA A 28 12.53 -1.29 38.05
N THR A 29 13.64 -1.97 38.29
CA THR A 29 14.93 -1.76 37.62
C THR A 29 14.83 -2.09 36.13
N ILE A 30 15.31 -1.20 35.26
CA ILE A 30 15.38 -1.41 33.80
C ILE A 30 16.27 -2.62 33.53
N GLN A 31 15.68 -3.70 33.00
CA GLN A 31 16.42 -4.85 32.51
C GLN A 31 17.28 -4.42 31.31
N LYS A 32 18.57 -4.77 31.39
CA LYS A 32 19.59 -4.49 30.39
C LYS A 32 19.25 -5.23 29.07
N SER A 33 19.22 -4.50 27.96
CA SER A 33 18.94 -5.03 26.62
C SER A 33 19.91 -6.17 26.26
N PRO A 34 19.43 -7.31 25.71
CA PRO A 34 20.33 -8.30 25.15
C PRO A 34 21.01 -7.74 23.90
N SER A 35 22.30 -8.07 23.75
CA SER A 35 23.12 -7.73 22.58
C SER A 35 22.49 -8.25 21.29
N ALA A 36 22.69 -7.50 20.20
CA ALA A 36 22.21 -7.85 18.88
C ALA A 36 22.74 -9.23 18.44
N THR A 37 21.87 -10.24 18.55
CA THR A 37 22.06 -11.53 17.89
C THR A 37 21.94 -11.29 16.39
N THR A 38 23.00 -11.57 15.65
CA THR A 38 22.95 -11.66 14.18
C THR A 38 21.88 -12.66 13.79
N LEU A 39 20.74 -12.17 13.29
CA LEU A 39 19.66 -13.04 12.84
C LEU A 39 20.16 -13.92 11.70
N ALA A 40 20.05 -15.23 11.91
CA ALA A 40 20.14 -16.24 10.87
C ALA A 40 19.21 -15.86 9.71
N THR A 41 19.61 -16.21 8.48
CA THR A 41 18.82 -16.04 7.26
C THR A 41 17.46 -16.70 7.42
N SER A 42 16.47 -15.95 7.89
CA SER A 42 15.07 -16.34 7.92
C SER A 42 14.65 -16.62 6.47
N GLU A 43 13.97 -17.73 6.20
CA GLU A 43 13.34 -17.93 4.89
C GLU A 43 12.57 -16.66 4.50
N SER A 44 13.02 -15.98 3.45
CA SER A 44 12.36 -14.75 3.02
C SER A 44 11.06 -15.13 2.33
N THR A 45 9.93 -14.72 2.91
CA THR A 45 8.65 -14.82 2.21
C THR A 45 8.71 -14.03 0.91
N LEU A 46 7.85 -14.37 -0.06
CA LEU A 46 7.75 -13.64 -1.32
C LEU A 46 7.51 -12.14 -1.09
N GLY A 47 6.63 -11.79 -0.14
CA GLY A 47 6.34 -10.40 0.21
C GLY A 47 7.56 -9.66 0.76
N SER A 48 8.30 -10.26 1.70
CA SER A 48 9.53 -9.65 2.23
C SER A 48 10.63 -9.56 1.17
N HIS A 49 10.72 -10.54 0.27
CA HIS A 49 11.66 -10.48 -0.86
C HIS A 49 11.32 -9.32 -1.80
N LEU A 50 10.05 -9.19 -2.19
CA LEU A 50 9.58 -8.11 -3.05
C LEU A 50 9.82 -6.74 -2.42
N ALA A 51 9.53 -6.57 -1.13
CA ALA A 51 9.78 -5.34 -0.41
C ALA A 51 11.27 -4.93 -0.50
N ARG A 52 12.19 -5.85 -0.22
CA ARG A 52 13.63 -5.60 -0.31
C ARG A 52 14.07 -5.23 -1.72
N ARG A 53 13.55 -5.90 -2.75
CA ARG A 53 13.87 -5.59 -4.15
C ARG A 53 13.36 -4.21 -4.56
N LEU A 54 12.18 -3.79 -4.12
CA LEU A 54 11.67 -2.44 -4.35
C LEU A 54 12.63 -1.39 -3.78
N VAL A 55 13.11 -1.60 -2.55
CA VAL A 55 14.12 -0.72 -1.93
C VAL A 55 15.43 -0.71 -2.73
N GLU A 56 15.92 -1.88 -3.15
CA GLU A 56 17.16 -1.99 -3.91
C GLU A 56 17.11 -1.29 -5.27
N VAL A 57 15.95 -1.26 -5.94
CA VAL A 57 15.77 -0.52 -7.20
C VAL A 57 15.51 0.98 -6.97
N GLY A 58 15.39 1.44 -5.73
CA GLY A 58 15.29 2.85 -5.37
C GLY A 58 13.89 3.35 -5.03
N VAL A 59 12.90 2.47 -4.90
CA VAL A 59 11.56 2.85 -4.42
C VAL A 59 11.65 3.11 -2.91
N THR A 60 11.18 4.28 -2.46
CA THR A 60 11.01 4.57 -1.03
C THR A 60 9.54 4.71 -0.62
N ASP A 61 8.64 4.90 -1.58
CA ASP A 61 7.22 5.12 -1.37
C ASP A 61 6.43 4.21 -2.31
N ILE A 62 5.48 3.45 -1.77
CA ILE A 62 4.55 2.62 -2.54
C ILE A 62 3.15 3.23 -2.46
N PHE A 63 2.47 3.33 -3.59
CA PHE A 63 1.11 3.85 -3.65
C PHE A 63 0.12 2.69 -3.66
N SER A 64 -0.76 2.61 -2.67
CA SER A 64 -1.63 1.43 -2.52
C SER A 64 -3.11 1.75 -2.39
N VAL A 65 -3.91 0.80 -2.85
CA VAL A 65 -5.33 0.68 -2.52
C VAL A 65 -5.55 -0.72 -1.95
N PRO A 66 -5.89 -0.84 -0.65
CA PRO A 66 -6.09 -2.14 -0.02
C PRO A 66 -7.29 -2.89 -0.61
N GLY A 67 -7.13 -4.18 -0.83
CA GLY A 67 -8.19 -5.13 -1.12
C GLY A 67 -7.79 -6.52 -0.63
N ASP A 68 -8.77 -7.38 -0.39
CA ASP A 68 -8.58 -8.69 0.22
C ASP A 68 -7.48 -9.57 -0.42
N PHE A 69 -7.33 -9.53 -1.74
CA PHE A 69 -6.25 -10.26 -2.45
C PHE A 69 -4.84 -9.68 -2.24
N ASN A 70 -4.68 -8.48 -1.68
CA ASN A 70 -3.37 -7.86 -1.46
C ASN A 70 -3.04 -7.54 0.02
N LEU A 71 -3.96 -7.77 0.97
CA LEU A 71 -3.74 -7.39 2.38
C LEU A 71 -2.49 -8.01 2.99
N THR A 72 -2.30 -9.33 2.82
CA THR A 72 -1.12 -10.03 3.35
C THR A 72 0.18 -9.52 2.69
N LEU A 73 0.14 -9.14 1.42
CA LEU A 73 1.28 -8.53 0.76
C LEU A 73 1.58 -7.15 1.38
N LEU A 74 0.56 -6.32 1.59
CA LEU A 74 0.70 -5.00 2.21
C LEU A 74 1.33 -5.09 3.59
N ASP A 75 1.00 -6.10 4.40
CA ASP A 75 1.64 -6.31 5.71
C ASP A 75 3.17 -6.44 5.58
N TYR A 76 3.66 -7.23 4.62
CA TYR A 76 5.10 -7.37 4.37
C TYR A 76 5.74 -6.09 3.86
N LEU A 77 5.04 -5.34 3.00
CA LEU A 77 5.55 -4.07 2.47
C LEU A 77 5.62 -2.98 3.55
N ILE A 78 4.63 -2.93 4.45
CA ILE A 78 4.59 -2.02 5.59
C ILE A 78 5.67 -2.38 6.63
N ALA A 79 5.97 -3.67 6.78
CA ALA A 79 7.00 -4.14 7.71
C ALA A 79 8.44 -3.80 7.25
N GLU A 80 8.67 -3.46 5.97
CA GLU A 80 9.97 -3.05 5.47
C GLU A 80 10.27 -1.58 5.84
N PRO A 81 11.23 -1.29 6.75
CA PRO A 81 11.39 0.05 7.31
C PRO A 81 11.79 1.14 6.31
N LYS A 82 12.32 0.74 5.14
CA LYS A 82 12.75 1.65 4.08
C LYS A 82 11.66 1.94 3.05
N LEU A 83 10.50 1.29 3.16
CA LEU A 83 9.32 1.57 2.34
C LEU A 83 8.26 2.28 3.16
N LYS A 84 7.69 3.31 2.58
CA LYS A 84 6.52 4.00 3.11
C LYS A 84 5.30 3.63 2.29
N ASN A 85 4.28 3.10 2.94
CA ASN A 85 2.99 2.88 2.28
C ASN A 85 2.17 4.17 2.25
N ILE A 86 1.76 4.59 1.05
CA ILE A 86 0.94 5.77 0.78
C ILE A 86 -0.42 5.30 0.26
N GLY A 87 -1.45 5.41 1.09
CA GLY A 87 -2.81 5.08 0.68
C GLY A 87 -3.38 6.11 -0.32
N CYS A 88 -4.03 5.62 -1.36
CA CYS A 88 -4.70 6.44 -2.37
C CYS A 88 -6.22 6.25 -2.33
N CYS A 89 -6.98 7.23 -2.85
CA CYS A 89 -8.45 7.19 -2.84
C CYS A 89 -9.04 6.16 -3.82
N ASN A 90 -8.34 5.87 -4.91
CA ASN A 90 -8.68 4.87 -5.91
C ASN A 90 -7.43 4.45 -6.68
N GLU A 91 -7.53 3.39 -7.47
CA GLU A 91 -6.40 2.73 -8.13
C GLU A 91 -5.87 3.53 -9.31
N LEU A 92 -6.75 4.23 -10.05
CA LEU A 92 -6.33 5.15 -11.10
C LEU A 92 -5.40 6.24 -10.55
N ASN A 93 -5.77 6.84 -9.42
CA ASN A 93 -4.97 7.85 -8.75
C ASN A 93 -3.68 7.26 -8.16
N ALA A 94 -3.71 6.01 -7.67
CA ALA A 94 -2.51 5.32 -7.20
C ALA A 94 -1.50 5.11 -8.34
N GLY A 95 -1.97 4.70 -9.52
CA GLY A 95 -1.15 4.58 -10.71
C GLY A 95 -0.55 5.90 -11.16
N TYR A 96 -1.33 6.98 -11.20
CA TYR A 96 -0.80 8.31 -11.56
C TYR A 96 0.13 8.90 -10.49
N ALA A 97 -0.09 8.58 -9.22
CA ALA A 97 0.85 8.95 -8.16
C ALA A 97 2.20 8.24 -8.37
N ALA A 98 2.18 6.95 -8.74
CA ALA A 98 3.39 6.20 -9.10
C ALA A 98 4.07 6.74 -10.38
N ASP A 99 3.31 7.12 -11.41
CA ASP A 99 3.81 7.79 -12.62
C ASP A 99 4.54 9.10 -12.28
N GLY A 100 3.86 10.00 -11.56
CA GLY A 100 4.44 11.27 -11.14
C GLY A 100 5.66 11.09 -10.24
N TYR A 101 5.64 10.06 -9.38
CA TYR A 101 6.78 9.70 -8.56
C TYR A 101 7.97 9.21 -9.41
N ALA A 102 7.74 8.36 -10.41
CA ALA A 102 8.79 7.89 -11.31
C ALA A 102 9.47 9.06 -12.03
N ARG A 103 8.70 10.06 -12.48
CA ARG A 103 9.25 11.31 -13.08
C ARG A 103 10.21 12.05 -12.15
N SER A 104 9.91 12.08 -10.84
CA SER A 104 10.71 12.81 -9.85
C SER A 104 11.86 12.00 -9.26
N ARG A 105 11.72 10.68 -9.14
CA ARG A 105 12.56 9.81 -8.29
C ARG A 105 13.21 8.66 -9.06
N GLY A 106 12.89 8.53 -10.35
CA GLY A 106 13.40 7.46 -11.20
C GLY A 106 12.37 6.35 -11.35
N VAL A 107 12.00 5.66 -10.27
CA VAL A 107 11.10 4.49 -10.29
C VAL A 107 9.89 4.69 -9.39
N GLY A 108 8.71 4.33 -9.90
CA GLY A 108 7.45 4.35 -9.14
C GLY A 108 6.91 2.94 -8.92
N ALA A 109 6.14 2.73 -7.85
CA ALA A 109 5.46 1.47 -7.59
C ALA A 109 4.05 1.68 -7.05
N CYS A 110 3.09 0.91 -7.57
CA CYS A 110 1.73 0.87 -7.04
C CYS A 110 1.26 -0.56 -6.75
N VAL A 111 0.40 -0.70 -5.73
CA VAL A 111 -0.14 -1.98 -5.27
C VAL A 111 -1.66 -1.92 -5.23
N VAL A 112 -2.33 -2.77 -6.00
CA VAL A 112 -3.80 -2.79 -6.13
C VAL A 112 -4.35 -4.22 -6.01
N THR A 113 -5.66 -4.36 -5.90
CA THR A 113 -6.32 -5.68 -5.78
C THR A 113 -6.69 -6.27 -7.15
N PHE A 114 -6.96 -7.57 -7.17
CA PHE A 114 -7.25 -8.34 -8.37
C PHE A 114 -8.45 -7.80 -9.15
N THR A 115 -8.30 -7.76 -10.48
CA THR A 115 -9.28 -7.41 -11.51
C THR A 115 -9.92 -6.02 -11.37
N VAL A 116 -10.71 -5.75 -10.33
CA VAL A 116 -11.35 -4.42 -10.19
C VAL A 116 -10.30 -3.33 -10.01
N GLY A 117 -9.23 -3.63 -9.27
CA GLY A 117 -8.14 -2.69 -9.04
C GLY A 117 -7.18 -2.63 -10.22
N GLY A 118 -6.78 -3.79 -10.76
CA GLY A 118 -5.90 -3.84 -11.92
C GLY A 118 -6.50 -3.21 -13.18
N LEU A 119 -7.79 -3.46 -13.47
CA LEU A 119 -8.46 -2.80 -14.61
C LEU A 119 -8.66 -1.29 -14.39
N SER A 120 -8.76 -0.83 -13.15
CA SER A 120 -8.83 0.60 -12.81
C SER A 120 -7.48 1.29 -13.01
N VAL A 121 -6.36 0.66 -12.64
CA VAL A 121 -5.01 1.24 -12.76
C VAL A 121 -4.45 1.17 -14.19
N ILE A 122 -4.99 0.33 -15.07
CA ILE A 122 -4.41 0.06 -16.40
C ILE A 122 -4.21 1.32 -17.24
N ASN A 123 -5.08 2.32 -17.11
CA ASN A 123 -4.96 3.59 -17.84
C ASN A 123 -3.70 4.37 -17.41
N ALA A 124 -3.37 4.36 -16.12
CA ALA A 124 -2.14 4.99 -15.63
C ALA A 124 -0.89 4.22 -16.08
N ILE A 125 -0.95 2.88 -16.12
CA ILE A 125 0.16 2.04 -16.61
C ILE A 125 0.41 2.25 -18.10
N ALA A 126 -0.66 2.35 -18.90
CA ALA A 126 -0.55 2.71 -20.31
C ALA A 126 0.07 4.10 -20.50
N GLY A 127 -0.29 5.07 -19.65
CA GLY A 127 0.34 6.40 -19.62
C GLY A 127 1.84 6.33 -19.33
N ALA A 128 2.23 5.62 -18.26
CA ALA A 128 3.64 5.43 -17.91
C ALA A 128 4.43 4.74 -19.03
N TYR A 129 3.83 3.73 -19.68
CA TYR A 129 4.43 3.04 -20.83
C TYR A 129 4.66 3.99 -22.02
N SER A 130 3.67 4.83 -22.34
CA SER A 130 3.78 5.83 -23.41
C SER A 130 4.86 6.88 -23.15
N GLU A 131 5.14 7.14 -21.87
CA GLU A 131 6.05 8.20 -21.42
C GLU A 131 7.44 7.66 -21.04
N ASN A 132 7.70 6.37 -21.28
CA ASN A 132 8.94 5.67 -20.94
C ASN A 132 9.31 5.76 -19.44
N LEU A 133 8.31 5.68 -18.56
CA LEU A 133 8.51 5.73 -17.12
C LEU A 133 8.56 4.32 -16.52
N PRO A 134 9.57 4.00 -15.69
CA PRO A 134 9.63 2.70 -15.03
C PRO A 134 8.68 2.70 -13.83
N VAL A 135 7.49 2.16 -14.06
CA VAL A 135 6.47 1.96 -13.03
C VAL A 135 6.26 0.46 -12.81
N ILE A 136 6.36 0.03 -11.54
CA ILE A 136 6.11 -1.35 -11.11
C ILE A 136 4.67 -1.43 -10.61
N CYS A 137 3.81 -2.09 -11.37
CA CYS A 137 2.43 -2.37 -10.98
C CYS A 137 2.34 -3.76 -10.33
N ILE A 138 1.95 -3.81 -9.06
CA ILE A 138 1.77 -5.05 -8.31
C ILE A 138 0.28 -5.25 -8.06
N VAL A 139 -0.25 -6.38 -8.49
CA VAL A 139 -1.66 -6.72 -8.31
C VAL A 139 -1.75 -7.95 -7.41
N GLY A 140 -2.54 -7.87 -6.34
CA GLY A 140 -2.89 -9.05 -5.55
C GLY A 140 -3.62 -10.06 -6.42
N GLY A 141 -3.37 -11.36 -6.22
CA GLY A 141 -3.94 -12.42 -7.04
C GLY A 141 -4.81 -13.40 -6.25
N PRO A 142 -5.66 -14.18 -6.93
CA PRO A 142 -6.40 -15.27 -6.31
C PRO A 142 -5.46 -16.35 -5.76
N ASN A 143 -5.99 -17.21 -4.90
CA ASN A 143 -5.21 -18.31 -4.33
C ASN A 143 -4.74 -19.24 -5.45
N SER A 144 -3.46 -19.65 -5.42
CA SER A 144 -2.90 -20.55 -6.44
C SER A 144 -3.65 -21.88 -6.57
N ASN A 145 -4.33 -22.34 -5.50
CA ASN A 145 -5.16 -23.55 -5.52
C ASN A 145 -6.48 -23.40 -6.30
N ASP A 146 -6.91 -22.17 -6.63
CA ASP A 146 -8.13 -21.94 -7.40
C ASP A 146 -7.88 -22.07 -8.92
N PHE A 147 -6.63 -21.95 -9.37
CA PHE A 147 -6.27 -22.12 -10.78
C PHE A 147 -6.53 -23.55 -11.25
N GLY A 148 -7.11 -23.70 -12.44
CA GLY A 148 -7.49 -25.01 -13.00
C GLY A 148 -8.75 -25.62 -12.38
N THR A 149 -9.42 -24.92 -11.46
CA THR A 149 -10.73 -25.31 -10.93
C THR A 149 -11.86 -24.57 -11.65
N ASN A 150 -13.10 -25.01 -11.46
CA ASN A 150 -14.30 -24.31 -11.96
C ASN A 150 -14.83 -23.27 -10.96
N ARG A 151 -14.01 -22.79 -10.02
CA ARG A 151 -14.43 -21.80 -9.04
C ARG A 151 -14.62 -20.44 -9.70
N ILE A 152 -15.71 -19.79 -9.31
CA ILE A 152 -15.98 -18.40 -9.64
C ILE A 152 -15.66 -17.60 -8.38
N LEU A 153 -14.74 -16.65 -8.51
CA LEU A 153 -14.32 -15.79 -7.42
C LEU A 153 -14.97 -14.42 -7.53
N HIS A 154 -15.17 -13.77 -6.39
CA HIS A 154 -15.47 -12.34 -6.37
C HIS A 154 -14.33 -11.56 -7.06
N HIS A 155 -14.66 -10.39 -7.59
CA HIS A 155 -13.82 -9.60 -8.50
C HIS A 155 -13.61 -10.18 -9.90
N THR A 156 -14.18 -11.33 -10.26
CA THR A 156 -14.13 -11.83 -11.66
C THR A 156 -15.39 -11.48 -12.45
N ILE A 157 -15.34 -11.67 -13.77
CA ILE A 157 -16.50 -11.52 -14.67
C ILE A 157 -17.46 -12.74 -14.66
N GLY A 158 -17.35 -13.63 -13.66
CA GLY A 158 -18.19 -14.83 -13.56
C GLY A 158 -17.67 -16.02 -14.37
N LEU A 159 -16.42 -15.99 -14.82
CA LEU A 159 -15.76 -17.08 -15.55
C LEU A 159 -14.57 -17.62 -14.73
N PRO A 160 -14.27 -18.94 -14.81
CA PRO A 160 -13.11 -19.54 -14.18
C PRO A 160 -11.81 -19.27 -14.98
N ASP A 161 -11.61 -18.03 -15.42
CA ASP A 161 -10.43 -17.57 -16.14
C ASP A 161 -9.81 -16.37 -15.41
N PHE A 162 -8.78 -16.65 -14.59
CA PHE A 162 -8.05 -15.64 -13.85
C PHE A 162 -6.89 -15.00 -14.63
N SER A 163 -6.70 -15.38 -15.90
CA SER A 163 -5.65 -14.80 -16.75
C SER A 163 -6.15 -13.60 -17.58
N GLN A 164 -7.43 -13.25 -17.48
CA GLN A 164 -8.02 -12.13 -18.22
C GLN A 164 -7.32 -10.80 -17.92
N GLU A 165 -7.13 -10.47 -16.63
CA GLU A 165 -6.44 -9.25 -16.23
C GLU A 165 -5.01 -9.22 -16.80
N LEU A 166 -4.26 -10.33 -16.67
CA LEU A 166 -2.91 -10.42 -17.19
C LEU A 166 -2.85 -10.20 -18.71
N ARG A 167 -3.88 -10.63 -19.48
CA ARG A 167 -3.98 -10.35 -20.92
C ARG A 167 -4.23 -8.88 -21.23
N CYS A 168 -5.04 -8.18 -20.41
CA CYS A 168 -5.29 -6.76 -20.61
C CYS A 168 -3.99 -5.93 -20.51
N PHE A 169 -3.06 -6.31 -19.64
CA PHE A 169 -1.79 -5.60 -19.44
C PHE A 169 -0.74 -5.88 -20.53
N GLN A 170 -0.92 -6.92 -21.37
CA GLN A 170 0.09 -7.36 -22.34
C GLN A 170 0.55 -6.28 -23.31
N THR A 171 -0.35 -5.38 -23.72
CA THR A 171 -0.04 -4.35 -24.73
C THR A 171 0.46 -3.05 -24.11
N VAL A 172 0.48 -2.94 -22.78
CA VAL A 172 0.81 -1.71 -22.03
C VAL A 172 1.90 -1.94 -21.00
N THR A 173 2.60 -3.07 -21.07
CA THR A 173 3.73 -3.40 -20.20
C THR A 173 4.89 -3.96 -21.02
N CYS A 174 6.13 -3.69 -20.60
CA CYS A 174 7.31 -4.25 -21.25
C CYS A 174 7.64 -5.67 -20.74
N HIS A 175 7.21 -6.00 -19.52
CA HIS A 175 7.36 -7.30 -18.90
C HIS A 175 6.26 -7.50 -17.87
N GLN A 176 5.77 -8.73 -17.74
CA GLN A 176 4.77 -9.13 -16.75
C GLN A 176 4.96 -10.59 -16.37
N VAL A 177 4.68 -10.92 -15.12
CA VAL A 177 4.80 -12.28 -14.56
C VAL A 177 3.69 -12.53 -13.56
N GLN A 178 3.19 -13.77 -13.51
CA GLN A 178 2.32 -14.28 -12.46
C GLN A 178 3.10 -15.35 -11.71
N ILE A 179 3.11 -15.26 -10.38
CA ILE A 179 3.91 -16.10 -9.47
C ILE A 179 2.96 -16.96 -8.65
#